data_AF-X7XRN7-F1
#
_entry.id   AF-X7XRN7-F1
#
_cell.length_a   1.000
_cell.length_b   1.000
_cell.length_c   1.000
_cell.angle_alpha   90.00
_cell.angle_beta   90.00
_cell.angle_gamma   90.00
#
_symmetry.space_group_name_H-M   'P 1'
#
loop_
_entity.id
_entity.type
_entity.pdbx_description
1 polymer ?
#
loop_
_entity_poly.entity_id
_entity_poly.type
_entity_poly.pdbx_seq_one_letter_code
_entity_poly.pdbx_strand_id
1 'polypeptide(L)'
;MIEDAEGTRTPVIDASVHIFFPSNKDLRGFLREPFKSRGFPDYEMDWYGAPGGEYAPNAEGPNREYPGSSVELVADELFSKRGVDVAILHPMGRGIMPDRHLGSALHAAHNEMMVSRWLEHDEFG
;
A
#
# COMPACT_ATOMS: atom_id res chain seq x y z
N MET A 1 13.08 -16.23 9.78
CA MET A 1 12.58 -17.60 10.09
C MET A 1 12.74 -17.88 11.58
N ILE A 2 11.74 -18.46 12.23
CA ILE A 2 11.81 -18.97 13.61
C ILE A 2 12.09 -20.47 13.55
N GLU A 3 12.96 -20.97 14.43
CA GLU A 3 13.25 -22.39 14.57
C GLU A 3 12.60 -22.92 15.86
N ASP A 4 11.88 -24.04 15.75
CA ASP A 4 11.31 -24.72 16.93
C ASP A 4 12.35 -25.64 17.62
N ALA A 5 11.93 -26.32 18.68
CA ALA A 5 12.83 -27.18 19.46
C ALA A 5 13.30 -28.41 18.67
N GLU A 6 12.56 -28.78 17.64
CA GLU A 6 12.81 -29.90 16.73
C GLU A 6 13.67 -29.50 15.52
N GLY A 7 14.03 -28.21 15.39
CA GLY A 7 14.82 -27.68 14.28
C GLY A 7 14.01 -27.32 13.03
N THR A 8 12.68 -27.34 13.11
CA THR A 8 11.80 -26.94 12.00
C THR A 8 11.85 -25.42 11.86
N ARG A 9 12.16 -24.94 10.65
CA ARG A 9 12.19 -23.51 10.34
C ARG A 9 10.86 -23.06 9.75
N THR A 10 10.23 -22.07 10.37
CA THR A 10 8.95 -21.46 9.94
C THR A 10 9.16 -19.97 9.61
N PRO A 11 8.57 -19.45 8.52
CA PRO A 11 8.65 -18.02 8.22
C PRO A 11 7.95 -17.15 9.26
N VAL A 12 8.55 -16.00 9.52
CA VAL A 12 7.96 -14.88 10.25
C VAL A 12 7.14 -14.09 9.25
N ILE A 13 5.84 -13.99 9.52
CA ILE A 13 4.89 -13.31 8.63
C ILE A 13 4.44 -12.01 9.30
N ASP A 14 4.68 -10.87 8.65
CA ASP A 14 3.92 -9.66 8.95
C ASP A 14 2.56 -9.76 8.25
N ALA A 15 1.53 -10.00 9.04
CA ALA A 15 0.20 -10.26 8.52
C ALA A 15 -0.56 -9.00 8.09
N SER A 16 -0.01 -7.79 8.26
CA SER A 16 -0.73 -6.55 7.98
C SER A 16 0.18 -5.39 7.58
N VAL A 17 0.55 -5.34 6.31
CA VAL A 17 1.30 -4.22 5.72
C VAL A 17 0.41 -3.39 4.81
N HIS A 18 0.31 -2.09 5.08
CA HIS A 18 -0.46 -1.15 4.28
C HIS A 18 0.39 -0.52 3.18
N ILE A 19 -0.11 -0.56 1.94
CA ILE A 19 0.55 0.05 0.78
C ILE A 19 -0.36 1.09 0.12
N PHE A 20 0.24 2.12 -0.47
CA PHE A 20 -0.46 3.29 -0.99
C PHE A 20 0.05 3.72 -2.36
N PHE A 21 -0.81 4.41 -3.11
CA PHE A 21 -0.32 5.27 -4.18
C PHE A 21 0.48 6.44 -3.59
N PRO A 22 1.49 6.98 -4.31
CA PRO A 22 2.22 8.17 -3.88
C PRO A 22 1.45 9.47 -4.14
N SER A 23 0.41 9.47 -4.99
CA SER A 23 -0.40 10.66 -5.28
C SER A 23 -1.67 10.38 -6.10
N ASN A 24 -2.60 11.33 -6.12
CA ASN A 24 -3.77 11.36 -7.02
C ASN A 24 -3.39 11.25 -8.50
N LYS A 25 -2.30 11.91 -8.91
CA LYS A 25 -1.84 11.88 -10.31
C LYS A 25 -1.45 10.46 -10.71
N ASP A 26 -0.80 9.75 -9.80
CA ASP A 26 -0.33 8.41 -10.03
C ASP A 26 -1.48 7.39 -10.08
N LEU A 27 -2.43 7.47 -9.14
CA LEU A 27 -3.68 6.69 -9.17
C LEU A 27 -4.46 6.89 -10.48
N ARG A 28 -4.53 8.13 -11.01
CA ARG A 28 -5.16 8.40 -12.33
C ARG A 28 -4.46 7.70 -13.49
N GLY A 29 -3.21 7.26 -13.34
CA GLY A 29 -2.50 6.43 -14.30
C GLY A 29 -3.19 5.08 -14.52
N PHE A 30 -3.77 4.51 -13.47
CA PHE A 30 -4.41 3.19 -13.45
C PHE A 30 -5.91 3.24 -13.78
N LEU A 31 -6.52 4.42 -13.71
CA LEU A 31 -7.93 4.58 -14.04
C LEU A 31 -8.14 4.66 -15.56
N ARG A 32 -9.27 4.09 -16.01
CA ARG A 32 -9.77 4.21 -17.38
C ARG A 32 -10.89 5.24 -17.46
N GLU A 33 -11.15 5.79 -18.64
CA GLU A 33 -12.32 6.63 -18.85
C GLU A 33 -13.62 5.82 -18.70
N PRO A 34 -14.70 6.40 -18.15
CA PRO A 34 -14.84 7.80 -17.73
C PRO A 34 -14.27 8.11 -16.33
N PHE A 35 -13.89 7.09 -15.54
CA PHE A 35 -13.51 7.25 -14.13
C PHE A 35 -12.24 8.06 -13.93
N LYS A 36 -11.29 7.96 -14.87
CA LYS A 36 -10.05 8.76 -14.87
C LYS A 36 -10.31 10.26 -14.90
N SER A 37 -11.36 10.71 -15.58
CA SER A 37 -11.75 12.13 -15.64
C SER A 37 -12.69 12.55 -14.52
N ARG A 38 -13.18 11.62 -13.69
CA ARG A 38 -14.07 11.97 -12.57
C ARG A 38 -13.30 12.55 -11.38
N GLY A 39 -14.01 13.40 -10.63
CA GLY A 39 -13.56 13.85 -9.32
C GLY A 39 -13.65 12.72 -8.31
N PHE A 40 -12.55 12.49 -7.59
CA PHE A 40 -12.48 11.73 -6.35
C PHE A 40 -11.61 12.54 -5.38
N PRO A 41 -11.80 12.39 -4.06
CA PRO A 41 -11.25 13.34 -3.08
C PRO A 41 -9.72 13.21 -2.95
N ASP A 42 -9.25 12.01 -2.64
CA ASP A 42 -7.83 11.73 -2.47
C ASP A 42 -7.50 10.25 -2.79
N TYR A 43 -6.22 9.95 -2.97
CA TYR A 43 -5.70 8.63 -3.31
C TYR A 43 -5.62 7.73 -2.09
N GLU A 44 -5.61 8.33 -0.91
CA GLU A 44 -5.64 7.63 0.36
C GLU A 44 -7.04 7.67 1.00
N MET A 45 -7.76 8.78 0.85
CA MET A 45 -8.99 9.06 1.61
C MET A 45 -10.14 9.65 0.79
N ASP A 46 -11.33 9.09 0.99
CA ASP A 46 -12.57 9.48 0.33
C ASP A 46 -13.45 10.43 1.14
N TRP A 47 -13.22 10.66 2.46
CA TRP A 47 -14.16 11.49 3.23
C TRP A 47 -13.61 12.27 4.44
N TYR A 48 -13.11 11.60 5.49
CA TYR A 48 -12.66 12.26 6.72
C TYR A 48 -11.28 11.75 7.14
N GLY A 49 -10.38 12.69 7.43
CA GLY A 49 -9.09 12.39 8.04
C GLY A 49 -9.15 12.07 9.53
N ALA A 50 -8.17 11.30 9.98
CA ALA A 50 -7.87 11.04 11.37
C ALA A 50 -7.52 12.36 12.08
N PRO A 51 -8.23 12.70 13.17
CA PRO A 51 -7.86 13.82 14.02
C PRO A 51 -6.43 13.64 14.55
N GLY A 52 -5.56 14.64 14.31
CA GLY A 52 -4.16 14.61 14.75
C GLY A 52 -3.15 14.14 13.70
N GLY A 53 -3.61 13.79 12.50
CA GLY A 53 -2.76 13.32 11.40
C GLY A 53 -2.82 11.80 11.23
N GLU A 54 -2.45 11.35 10.03
CA GLU A 54 -2.65 9.95 9.61
C GLU A 54 -1.50 9.02 10.00
N TYR A 55 -0.30 9.57 10.06
CA TYR A 55 0.93 8.78 10.18
C TYR A 55 1.73 9.15 11.41
N ALA A 56 2.48 8.15 11.89
CA ALA A 56 3.45 8.36 12.94
C ALA A 56 4.49 9.43 12.52
N PRO A 57 5.06 10.20 13.46
CA PRO A 57 6.16 11.11 13.17
C PRO A 57 7.30 10.38 12.46
N ASN A 58 7.88 11.01 11.44
CA ASN A 58 8.99 10.47 10.64
C ASN A 58 8.67 9.20 9.84
N ALA A 59 7.39 8.95 9.54
CA ALA A 59 7.00 7.85 8.63
C ALA A 59 7.28 8.16 7.15
N GLU A 60 7.51 9.43 6.80
CA GLU A 60 7.93 9.83 5.45
C GLU A 60 9.31 9.25 5.10
N GLY A 61 9.51 8.93 3.81
CA GLY A 61 10.81 8.54 3.31
C GLY A 61 11.85 9.66 3.35
N PRO A 62 13.13 9.35 3.08
CA PRO A 62 14.23 10.32 3.15
C PRO A 62 14.07 11.54 2.24
N ASN A 63 13.34 11.40 1.12
CA ASN A 63 13.01 12.48 0.20
C ASN A 63 11.54 12.90 0.30
N ARG A 64 10.90 12.65 1.44
CA ARG A 64 9.49 12.92 1.70
C ARG A 64 8.54 12.06 0.87
N GLU A 65 8.98 10.85 0.54
CA GLU A 65 8.11 9.84 -0.04
C GLU A 65 6.96 9.55 0.91
N TYR A 66 5.78 9.33 0.34
CA TYR A 66 4.60 9.05 1.11
C TYR A 66 4.74 7.69 1.82
N PRO A 67 4.31 7.55 3.09
CA PRO A 67 4.43 6.29 3.80
C PRO A 67 3.76 5.15 3.04
N GLY A 68 4.47 4.03 2.86
CA GLY A 68 3.94 2.86 2.17
C GLY A 68 3.78 3.00 0.64
N SER A 69 4.39 4.02 0.01
CA SER A 69 4.29 4.22 -1.45
C SER A 69 5.51 3.81 -2.28
N SER A 70 6.61 3.35 -1.64
CA SER A 70 7.82 2.84 -2.31
C SER A 70 8.09 1.41 -1.86
N VAL A 71 8.32 0.53 -2.84
CA VAL A 71 8.60 -0.89 -2.59
C VAL A 71 9.91 -1.03 -1.85
N GLU A 72 10.94 -0.29 -2.26
CA GLU A 72 12.29 -0.37 -1.71
C GLU A 72 12.34 0.10 -0.26
N LEU A 73 11.66 1.20 0.07
CA LEU A 73 11.62 1.71 1.45
C LEU A 73 10.86 0.77 2.38
N VAL A 74 9.74 0.19 1.89
CA VAL A 74 8.95 -0.77 2.67
C VAL A 74 9.69 -2.10 2.82
N ALA A 75 10.33 -2.59 1.76
CA ALA A 75 11.12 -3.82 1.78
C ALA A 75 12.30 -3.70 2.75
N ASP A 76 13.04 -2.58 2.74
CA ASP A 76 14.12 -2.36 3.71
C ASP A 76 13.61 -2.36 5.15
N GLU A 77 12.49 -1.69 5.41
CA GLU A 77 11.89 -1.66 6.75
C GLU A 77 11.45 -3.05 7.23
N LEU A 78 10.86 -3.86 6.35
CA LEU A 78 10.35 -5.20 6.68
C LEU A 78 11.47 -6.24 6.75
N PHE A 79 12.22 -6.39 5.67
CA PHE A 79 13.14 -7.51 5.48
C PHE A 79 14.51 -7.24 6.10
N SER A 80 15.02 -6.00 6.00
CA SER A 80 16.33 -5.65 6.57
C SER A 80 16.23 -5.31 8.06
N LYS A 81 15.33 -4.38 8.43
CA LYS A 81 15.29 -3.83 9.79
C LYS A 81 14.51 -4.70 10.78
N ARG A 82 13.36 -5.23 10.35
CA ARG A 82 12.47 -6.04 11.21
C ARG A 82 12.71 -7.55 11.09
N GLY A 83 13.30 -7.99 9.99
CA GLY A 83 13.65 -9.40 9.77
C GLY A 83 12.43 -10.31 9.56
N VAL A 84 11.33 -9.78 9.03
CA VAL A 84 10.20 -10.63 8.60
C VAL A 84 10.57 -11.33 7.30
N ASP A 85 10.04 -12.53 7.07
CA ASP A 85 10.33 -13.30 5.85
C ASP A 85 9.25 -13.11 4.78
N VAL A 86 8.01 -12.82 5.20
CA VAL A 86 6.85 -12.63 4.31
C VAL A 86 6.00 -11.49 4.84
N ALA A 87 5.45 -10.67 3.93
CA ALA A 87 4.54 -9.58 4.24
C ALA A 87 3.21 -9.74 3.49
N ILE A 88 2.09 -9.58 4.19
CA ILE A 88 0.75 -9.59 3.60
C ILE A 88 0.30 -8.15 3.33
N LEU A 89 0.16 -7.83 2.04
CA LEU A 89 -0.12 -6.49 1.56
C LEU A 89 -1.62 -6.18 1.55
N HIS A 90 -1.96 -5.00 2.04
CA HIS A 90 -3.30 -4.42 1.99
C HIS A 90 -3.23 -3.13 1.18
N PRO A 91 -3.74 -3.11 -0.06
CA PRO A 91 -3.76 -1.90 -0.86
C PRO A 91 -4.86 -0.99 -0.34
N MET A 92 -4.44 0.13 0.24
CA MET A 92 -5.33 0.98 1.01
C MET A 92 -6.03 2.01 0.14
N GLY A 93 -7.37 2.01 0.22
CA GLY A 93 -8.22 3.16 -0.07
C GLY A 93 -9.21 3.30 1.06
N ARG A 94 -9.33 4.50 1.66
CA ARG A 94 -10.11 4.69 2.90
C ARG A 94 -11.36 5.50 2.65
N GLY A 95 -12.51 5.01 3.13
CA GLY A 95 -13.76 5.76 3.17
C GLY A 95 -14.86 5.17 2.29
N ILE A 96 -15.96 5.91 2.16
CA ILE A 96 -17.14 5.47 1.42
C ILE A 96 -17.25 6.33 0.16
N MET A 97 -17.09 5.70 -1.01
CA MET A 97 -17.40 6.33 -2.29
C MET A 97 -18.90 6.25 -2.57
N PRO A 98 -19.66 7.37 -2.60
CA PRO A 98 -21.11 7.33 -2.84
C PRO A 98 -21.46 6.79 -4.22
N ASP A 99 -20.58 7.05 -5.18
CA ASP A 99 -20.70 6.48 -6.51
C ASP A 99 -20.07 5.08 -6.54
N ARG A 100 -20.92 4.06 -6.46
CA ARG A 100 -20.47 2.66 -6.46
C ARG A 100 -19.61 2.28 -7.66
N HIS A 101 -19.83 2.88 -8.84
CA HIS A 101 -19.09 2.52 -10.05
C HIS A 101 -17.69 3.15 -10.02
N LEU A 102 -17.60 4.40 -9.54
CA LEU A 102 -16.32 5.03 -9.27
C LEU A 102 -15.55 4.29 -8.16
N GLY A 103 -16.23 3.90 -7.08
CA GLY A 103 -15.63 3.13 -5.99
C GLY A 103 -15.06 1.79 -6.47
N SER A 104 -15.81 1.03 -7.28
CA SER A 104 -15.29 -0.19 -7.89
C SER A 104 -14.07 0.05 -8.78
N ALA A 105 -14.06 1.14 -9.56
CA ALA A 105 -12.92 1.48 -10.41
C ALA A 105 -11.67 1.85 -9.60
N LEU A 106 -11.85 2.58 -8.48
CA LEU A 106 -10.77 2.92 -7.56
C LEU A 106 -10.17 1.66 -6.91
N HIS A 107 -11.00 0.74 -6.40
CA HIS A 107 -10.49 -0.52 -5.84
C HIS A 107 -9.80 -1.40 -6.89
N ALA A 108 -10.31 -1.43 -8.12
CA ALA A 108 -9.64 -2.13 -9.20
C ALA A 108 -8.25 -1.55 -9.49
N ALA A 109 -8.11 -0.22 -9.50
CA ALA A 109 -6.82 0.44 -9.65
C ALA A 109 -5.85 0.14 -8.51
N HIS A 110 -6.33 0.05 -7.26
CA HIS A 110 -5.51 -0.32 -6.10
C HIS A 110 -5.02 -1.78 -6.18
N ASN A 111 -5.89 -2.70 -6.62
CA ASN A 111 -5.49 -4.09 -6.86
C ASN A 111 -4.47 -4.21 -7.99
N GLU A 112 -4.67 -3.48 -9.10
CA GLU A 112 -3.74 -3.46 -10.22
C GLU A 112 -2.37 -2.92 -9.78
N MET A 113 -2.34 -1.84 -8.99
CA MET A 113 -1.12 -1.29 -8.41
C MET A 113 -0.39 -2.28 -7.50
N MET A 114 -1.12 -2.97 -6.60
CA MET A 114 -0.54 -4.01 -5.74
C MET A 114 0.14 -5.09 -6.57
N VAL A 115 -0.53 -5.61 -7.60
CA VAL A 115 0.04 -6.65 -8.45
C VAL A 115 1.25 -6.12 -9.21
N SER A 116 1.05 -5.08 -10.03
CA SER A 116 2.05 -4.67 -11.02
C SER A 116 3.31 -4.04 -10.41
N ARG A 117 3.22 -3.48 -9.19
CA ARG A 117 4.35 -2.80 -8.55
C ARG A 117 4.94 -3.56 -7.40
N TRP A 118 4.12 -4.30 -6.64
CA TRP A 118 4.59 -4.94 -5.41
C TRP A 118 4.82 -6.42 -5.63
N LEU A 119 3.79 -7.15 -6.06
CA LEU A 119 3.87 -8.62 -6.20
C LEU A 119 4.65 -9.06 -7.44
N GLU A 120 4.70 -8.23 -8.49
CA GLU A 120 5.50 -8.48 -9.69
C GLU A 120 6.85 -7.73 -9.65
N HIS A 121 7.27 -7.19 -8.49
CA HIS A 121 8.56 -6.53 -8.37
C HIS A 121 9.71 -7.53 -8.53
N ASP A 122 10.68 -7.22 -9.40
CA ASP A 122 11.76 -8.14 -9.76
C ASP A 122 12.56 -8.71 -8.57
N GLU A 123 12.72 -7.93 -7.51
CA GLU A 123 13.51 -8.30 -6.32
C GLU A 123 12.67 -8.64 -5.08
N PHE A 124 11.47 -8.06 -4.94
CA PHE A 124 10.73 -8.04 -3.67
C PHE A 124 9.29 -8.59 -3.77
N GLY A 125 8.90 -9.06 -4.96
CA GLY A 125 7.60 -9.69 -5.22
C GLY A 125 7.53 -11.15 -4.81
#